data_AF-A0ABD0TTN7-F1
#
_entry.id   AF-A0ABD0TTN7-F1
#
_cell.length_a   1.000
_cell.length_b   1.000
_cell.length_c   1.000
_cell.angle_alpha   90.00
_cell.angle_beta   90.00
_cell.angle_gamma   90.00
#
_symmetry.space_group_name_H-M   'P 1'
#
loop_
_entity.id
_entity.type
_entity.pdbx_description
1 polymer ?
#
loop_
_entity_poly.entity_id
_entity_poly.type
_entity_poly.pdbx_seq_one_letter_code
_entity_poly.pdbx_strand_id
1 'polypeptide(L)'
;MLQLSYQFDRSGMDRLNIPLGSPVLTLLCGIHSRSALGITSSSGWNSSQNPTTSPTSLPPTVSRTSIETEWFHVLSSIGSICILDGIWHILTKPFAWARRAFVWSGEAYLSYSLGALSFFGFIACGFVWFNNTAYPSEFYGPTGLGKYLMRSPTGEVLFGGETMRFWDLRAPWLEPLRGPNGLDLSRLKKGIQPWQERRSAEYMTHAPLGSFNSVGGVATEINAVNYVSPRSWLATSHFVLGFFLFVGHLWHAGRARAAAAGFEKGIDRDLEPVLSMTPLS
;
A
#
# COMPACT_ATOMS: atom_id res chain seq x y z
N MET A 1 17.11 -32.49 41.95
CA MET A 1 18.34 -32.65 41.15
C MET A 1 17.87 -32.82 39.71
N LEU A 2 18.05 -31.89 38.76
CA LEU A 2 18.92 -30.71 38.69
C LEU A 2 18.14 -29.39 38.71
N GLN A 3 18.76 -28.33 39.24
CA GLN A 3 18.23 -26.96 39.26
C GLN A 3 19.16 -26.12 38.38
N LEU A 4 18.68 -25.63 37.23
CA LEU A 4 19.50 -24.84 36.31
C LEU A 4 19.38 -23.35 36.65
N SER A 5 20.45 -22.78 37.19
CA SER A 5 20.49 -21.39 37.67
C SER A 5 20.29 -20.36 36.55
N TYR A 6 19.18 -19.64 36.57
CA TYR A 6 18.93 -18.51 35.67
C TYR A 6 19.71 -17.28 36.15
N GLN A 7 20.93 -17.08 35.63
CA GLN A 7 21.72 -15.87 35.90
C GLN A 7 21.11 -14.66 35.20
N PHE A 8 20.83 -13.61 35.98
CA PHE A 8 20.27 -12.35 35.52
C PHE A 8 21.39 -11.43 35.01
N ASP A 9 21.77 -11.58 33.75
CA ASP A 9 22.84 -10.75 33.19
C ASP A 9 22.30 -9.38 32.74
N ARG A 10 22.67 -8.35 33.48
CA ARG A 10 22.14 -6.97 33.37
C ARG A 10 22.98 -6.15 32.38
N SER A 11 23.04 -6.60 31.13
CA SER A 11 23.72 -5.88 30.04
C SER A 11 22.94 -4.63 29.60
N GLY A 12 23.66 -3.57 29.28
CA GLY A 12 23.15 -2.20 29.11
C GLY A 12 22.14 -2.03 27.98
N MET A 13 21.10 -1.21 28.23
CA MET A 13 20.04 -0.92 27.27
C MET A 13 20.36 0.37 26.50
N ASP A 14 21.32 0.30 25.58
CA ASP A 14 21.71 1.45 24.77
C ASP A 14 20.60 1.88 23.81
N ARG A 15 20.29 3.19 23.81
CA ARG A 15 19.19 3.81 23.05
C ARG A 15 19.32 3.70 21.53
N LEU A 16 20.43 3.16 21.02
CA LEU A 16 20.75 3.06 19.59
C LEU A 16 20.16 1.83 18.88
N ASN A 17 19.65 0.83 19.59
CA ASN A 17 19.08 -0.39 18.98
C ASN A 17 17.55 -0.35 18.76
N ILE A 18 16.89 0.75 19.11
CA ILE A 18 15.44 0.96 18.91
C ILE A 18 15.04 1.37 17.47
N PRO A 19 15.84 2.11 16.66
CA PRO A 19 15.37 2.65 15.38
C PRO A 19 15.39 1.63 14.22
N LEU A 20 16.09 0.50 14.36
CA LEU A 20 16.31 -0.47 13.26
C LEU A 20 15.13 -1.41 12.98
N GLY A 21 14.21 -1.61 13.94
CA GLY A 21 12.99 -2.42 13.73
C GLY A 21 11.80 -1.66 13.12
N SER A 22 11.85 -0.32 13.10
CA SER A 22 10.79 0.54 12.56
C SER A 22 10.84 0.89 11.05
N PRO A 23 11.96 0.78 10.30
CA PRO A 23 12.01 1.29 8.92
C PRO A 23 11.06 0.57 7.97
N VAL A 24 10.81 -0.73 8.18
CA VAL A 24 9.97 -1.56 7.30
C VAL A 24 8.52 -1.06 7.28
N LEU A 25 7.96 -0.71 8.44
CA LEU A 25 6.62 -0.14 8.53
C LEU A 25 6.57 1.27 7.94
N THR A 26 7.58 2.10 8.19
CA THR A 26 7.68 3.46 7.65
C THR A 26 7.83 3.47 6.12
N LEU A 27 8.53 2.49 5.53
CA LEU A 27 8.72 2.41 4.08
C LEU A 27 7.49 1.85 3.35
N LEU A 28 6.82 0.84 3.93
CA LEU A 28 5.54 0.32 3.41
C LEU A 28 4.41 1.36 3.51
N CYS A 29 4.35 2.13 4.60
CA CYS A 29 3.41 3.25 4.74
C CYS A 29 3.86 4.49 3.92
N GLY A 30 5.14 4.57 3.58
CA GLY A 30 5.75 5.64 2.77
C GLY A 30 5.18 5.77 1.36
N ILE A 31 4.66 4.67 0.79
CA ILE A 31 4.01 4.65 -0.53
C ILE A 31 2.71 5.48 -0.55
N HIS A 32 2.08 5.73 0.60
CA HIS A 32 0.92 6.63 0.74
C HIS A 32 1.23 7.98 1.44
N SER A 33 2.43 8.19 1.97
CA SER A 33 2.71 9.28 2.92
C SER A 33 3.40 10.54 2.34
N ARG A 34 3.78 10.55 1.06
CA ARG A 34 4.33 11.77 0.41
C ARG A 34 3.29 12.88 0.14
N SER A 35 2.05 12.71 0.62
CA SER A 35 1.04 13.78 0.66
C SER A 35 1.03 14.61 1.95
N ALA A 36 1.92 14.33 2.95
CA ALA A 36 1.78 14.90 4.29
C ALA A 36 3.04 15.54 4.94
N LEU A 37 4.27 15.23 4.52
CA LEU A 37 5.49 15.73 5.18
C LEU A 37 6.57 16.19 4.19
N GLY A 38 6.76 17.51 4.12
CA GLY A 38 7.87 18.12 3.39
C GLY A 38 9.16 18.06 4.22
N ILE A 39 10.06 17.14 3.86
CA ILE A 39 11.44 17.11 4.36
C ILE A 39 12.39 16.98 3.17
N THR A 40 13.24 17.99 3.00
CA THR A 40 14.28 18.05 1.97
C THR A 40 15.63 17.61 2.55
N SER A 41 16.31 16.67 1.89
CA SER A 41 17.73 16.36 2.17
C SER A 41 18.56 16.59 0.92
N SER A 42 19.42 17.61 0.96
CA SER A 42 20.31 18.00 -0.13
C SER A 42 21.67 17.32 -0.04
N SER A 43 22.12 16.70 -1.13
CA SER A 43 23.54 16.42 -1.38
C SER A 43 23.79 16.54 -2.89
N GLY A 44 24.30 17.69 -3.33
CA GLY A 44 24.62 17.92 -4.73
C GLY A 44 26.05 17.52 -5.06
N TRP A 45 26.29 17.13 -6.31
CA TRP A 45 27.59 17.34 -6.95
C TRP A 45 27.40 17.66 -8.43
N ASN A 46 28.13 18.68 -8.89
CA ASN A 46 27.97 19.29 -10.21
C ASN A 46 28.90 18.67 -11.25
N SER A 47 28.44 18.59 -12.49
CA SER A 47 29.27 18.84 -13.68
C SER A 47 28.33 19.32 -14.81
N SER A 48 28.09 20.62 -14.92
CA SER A 48 28.89 21.56 -15.72
C SER A 48 28.60 21.50 -17.23
N GLN A 49 27.63 22.30 -17.68
CA GLN A 49 27.86 23.40 -18.63
C GLN A 49 26.92 24.58 -18.29
N ASN A 50 27.41 25.81 -18.47
CA ASN A 50 26.83 27.11 -18.07
C ASN A 50 27.57 28.21 -18.87
N PRO A 51 27.14 29.49 -18.96
CA PRO A 51 25.82 30.12 -18.76
C PRO A 51 25.22 30.50 -20.14
N THR A 52 24.34 31.49 -20.40
CA THR A 52 23.65 32.59 -19.68
C THR A 52 22.33 32.81 -20.47
N THR A 53 21.14 33.11 -19.93
CA THR A 53 20.72 34.19 -19.02
C THR A 53 19.48 33.76 -18.23
N SER A 54 19.34 34.22 -16.99
CA SER A 54 18.25 33.93 -16.04
C SER A 54 18.24 35.04 -14.96
N PRO A 55 17.35 35.07 -13.93
CA PRO A 55 16.28 34.12 -13.61
C PRO A 55 14.91 34.74 -13.20
N THR A 56 13.84 33.95 -13.31
CA THR A 56 12.86 33.72 -12.23
C THR A 56 12.13 32.40 -12.54
N SER A 57 12.85 31.29 -12.41
CA SER A 57 12.32 29.94 -12.61
C SER A 57 12.31 29.20 -11.27
N LEU A 58 11.13 29.08 -10.66
CA LEU A 58 10.92 28.16 -9.54
C LEU A 58 11.04 26.70 -10.04
N PRO A 59 11.55 25.77 -9.21
CA PRO A 59 11.91 24.43 -9.67
C PRO A 59 10.66 23.57 -9.97
N PRO A 60 10.71 22.71 -11.01
CA PRO A 60 9.64 21.77 -11.32
C PRO A 60 9.70 20.55 -10.38
N THR A 61 9.23 20.70 -9.15
CA THR A 61 9.26 19.64 -8.12
C THR A 61 7.92 18.89 -8.03
N VAL A 62 7.45 18.27 -9.13
CA VAL A 62 6.19 17.50 -9.15
C VAL A 62 6.34 16.17 -9.92
N SER A 63 6.45 15.09 -9.14
CA SER A 63 6.07 13.69 -9.44
C SER A 63 6.11 13.22 -10.91
N ARG A 64 7.28 12.79 -11.38
CA ARG A 64 7.38 11.76 -12.44
C ARG A 64 7.69 10.43 -11.76
N THR A 65 6.75 9.49 -11.72
CA THR A 65 7.01 8.09 -11.31
C THR A 65 7.76 7.37 -12.43
N SER A 66 9.04 7.73 -12.62
CA SER A 66 9.91 7.09 -13.60
C SER A 66 10.24 5.68 -13.13
N ILE A 67 10.14 4.71 -14.04
CA ILE A 67 10.51 3.32 -13.77
C ILE A 67 11.99 3.20 -13.38
N GLU A 68 12.85 4.07 -13.93
CA GLU A 68 14.30 4.02 -13.76
C GLU A 68 14.78 4.52 -12.39
N THR A 69 14.11 5.49 -11.76
CA THR A 69 14.60 6.11 -10.51
C THR A 69 13.91 5.60 -9.26
N GLU A 70 12.60 5.36 -9.27
CA GLU A 70 11.89 4.95 -8.05
C GLU A 70 12.01 3.43 -7.81
N TRP A 71 11.71 2.61 -8.82
CA TRP A 71 11.56 1.16 -8.62
C TRP A 71 12.90 0.42 -8.49
N PHE A 72 13.91 0.79 -9.27
CA PHE A 72 15.23 0.16 -9.19
C PHE A 72 15.90 0.40 -7.82
N HIS A 73 15.87 1.63 -7.33
CA HIS A 73 16.42 1.96 -6.01
C HIS A 73 15.62 1.38 -4.85
N VAL A 74 14.28 1.32 -4.93
CA VAL A 74 13.45 0.67 -3.90
C VAL A 74 13.69 -0.84 -3.85
N LEU A 75 13.71 -1.55 -4.98
CA LEU A 75 13.98 -2.99 -5.03
C LEU A 75 15.39 -3.32 -4.53
N SER A 76 16.39 -2.53 -4.95
CA SER A 76 17.77 -2.68 -4.46
C SER A 76 17.86 -2.43 -2.95
N SER A 77 17.22 -1.38 -2.43
CA SER A 77 17.22 -1.05 -0.99
C SER A 77 16.54 -2.13 -0.15
N ILE A 78 15.35 -2.61 -0.56
CA ILE A 78 14.64 -3.69 0.13
C ILE A 78 15.49 -4.98 0.11
N GLY A 79 16.10 -5.31 -1.03
CA GLY A 79 17.00 -6.47 -1.13
C GLY A 79 18.19 -6.39 -0.17
N SER A 80 18.86 -5.24 -0.09
CA SER A 80 19.95 -5.01 0.88
C SER A 80 19.47 -5.10 2.33
N ILE A 81 18.31 -4.53 2.66
CA ILE A 81 17.72 -4.61 4.01
C ILE A 81 17.45 -6.07 4.39
N CYS A 82 16.79 -6.86 3.52
CA CYS A 82 16.49 -8.26 3.80
C CYS A 82 17.74 -9.13 4.00
N ILE A 83 18.84 -8.86 3.29
CA ILE A 83 20.12 -9.56 3.48
C ILE A 83 20.73 -9.24 4.85
N LEU A 84 20.80 -7.94 5.20
CA LEU A 84 21.36 -7.50 6.48
C LEU A 84 20.52 -7.98 7.68
N ASP A 85 19.20 -7.90 7.57
CA ASP A 85 18.25 -8.36 8.59
C ASP A 85 18.28 -9.89 8.75
N GLY A 86 18.41 -10.64 7.65
CA GLY A 86 18.61 -12.09 7.68
C GLY A 86 19.91 -12.51 8.38
N ILE A 87 21.03 -11.85 8.07
CA ILE A 87 22.32 -12.07 8.76
C ILE A 87 22.20 -11.73 10.25
N TRP A 88 21.56 -10.60 10.59
CA TRP A 88 21.30 -10.19 11.97
C TRP A 88 20.47 -11.24 12.73
N HIS A 89 19.41 -11.77 12.12
CA HIS A 89 18.56 -12.80 12.74
C HIS A 89 19.24 -14.17 12.87
N ILE A 90 20.26 -14.49 12.07
CA ILE A 90 21.11 -15.68 12.26
C ILE A 90 22.07 -15.49 13.45
N LEU A 91 22.67 -14.31 13.57
CA LEU A 91 23.74 -14.05 14.56
C LEU A 91 23.22 -13.65 15.96
N THR A 92 21.96 -13.26 16.09
CA THR A 92 21.39 -12.75 17.35
C THR A 92 20.32 -13.67 17.95
N LYS A 93 20.10 -13.54 19.26
CA LYS A 93 19.00 -14.21 19.98
C LYS A 93 17.96 -13.17 20.41
N PRO A 94 16.67 -13.53 20.51
CA PRO A 94 15.62 -12.59 20.90
C PRO A 94 15.90 -11.87 22.23
N PHE A 95 15.93 -10.54 22.18
CA PHE A 95 16.15 -9.69 23.35
C PHE A 95 15.09 -9.92 24.44
N ALA A 96 15.44 -9.58 25.68
CA ALA A 96 14.58 -9.83 26.84
C ALA A 96 13.20 -9.15 26.75
N TRP A 97 13.09 -7.99 26.09
CA TRP A 97 11.81 -7.32 25.86
C TRP A 97 10.93 -8.10 24.86
N ALA A 98 11.51 -8.54 23.74
CA ALA A 98 10.79 -9.33 22.73
C ALA A 98 10.30 -10.66 23.31
N ARG A 99 11.15 -11.33 24.12
CA ARG A 99 10.77 -12.57 24.82
C ARG A 99 9.56 -12.42 25.74
N ARG A 100 9.30 -11.22 26.28
CA ARG A 100 8.12 -10.91 27.11
C ARG A 100 6.89 -10.44 26.32
N ALA A 101 7.08 -9.91 25.11
CA ALA A 101 6.00 -9.33 24.31
C ALA A 101 5.22 -10.39 23.50
N PHE A 102 5.92 -11.42 23.00
CA PHE A 102 5.35 -12.40 22.06
C PHE A 102 5.08 -13.77 22.70
N VAL A 103 4.12 -14.49 22.12
CA VAL A 103 3.93 -15.92 22.37
C VAL A 103 4.87 -16.71 21.46
N TRP A 104 5.61 -17.67 22.04
CA TRP A 104 6.64 -18.46 21.37
C TRP A 104 6.15 -19.87 21.04
N SER A 105 5.14 -19.97 20.17
CA SER A 105 4.55 -21.25 19.73
C SER A 105 4.34 -21.27 18.21
N GLY A 106 4.27 -22.47 17.62
CA GLY A 106 4.06 -22.63 16.17
C GLY A 106 2.76 -21.99 15.68
N GLU A 107 1.68 -22.08 16.47
CA GLU A 107 0.41 -21.44 16.15
C GLU A 107 0.48 -19.90 16.26
N ALA A 108 1.27 -19.37 17.21
CA ALA A 108 1.51 -17.94 17.28
C ALA A 108 2.28 -17.43 16.04
N TYR A 109 3.33 -18.14 15.61
CA TYR A 109 4.07 -17.78 14.39
C TYR A 109 3.20 -17.84 13.13
N LEU A 110 2.34 -18.85 13.01
CA LEU A 110 1.31 -18.92 11.96
C LEU A 110 0.41 -17.67 12.01
N SER A 111 -0.08 -17.30 13.20
CA SER A 111 -0.95 -16.12 13.35
C SER A 111 -0.27 -14.82 12.91
N TYR A 112 1.00 -14.62 13.23
CA TYR A 112 1.75 -13.41 12.82
C TYR A 112 1.87 -13.32 11.29
N SER A 113 2.20 -14.44 10.64
CA SER A 113 2.28 -14.56 9.18
C SER A 113 0.93 -14.34 8.49
N LEU A 114 -0.17 -14.87 9.05
CA LEU A 114 -1.53 -14.62 8.54
C LEU A 114 -1.89 -13.12 8.59
N GLY A 115 -1.51 -12.42 9.66
CA GLY A 115 -1.71 -10.97 9.78
C GLY A 115 -0.93 -10.18 8.72
N ALA A 116 0.33 -10.56 8.48
CA ALA A 116 1.16 -9.94 7.45
C ALA A 116 0.61 -10.19 6.03
N LEU A 117 0.24 -11.44 5.71
CA LEU A 117 -0.36 -11.80 4.41
C LEU A 117 -1.71 -11.12 4.18
N SER A 118 -2.52 -10.94 5.22
CA SER A 118 -3.76 -10.17 5.16
C SER A 118 -3.50 -8.72 4.76
N PHE A 119 -2.55 -8.05 5.42
CA PHE A 119 -2.14 -6.68 5.09
C PHE A 119 -1.62 -6.59 3.64
N PHE A 120 -0.81 -7.54 3.18
CA PHE A 120 -0.36 -7.60 1.79
C PHE A 120 -1.52 -7.82 0.79
N GLY A 121 -2.55 -8.61 1.14
CA GLY A 121 -3.75 -8.78 0.31
C GLY A 121 -4.51 -7.46 0.12
N PHE A 122 -4.68 -6.67 1.18
CA PHE A 122 -5.30 -5.34 1.09
C PHE A 122 -4.44 -4.33 0.32
N ILE A 123 -3.11 -4.34 0.50
CA ILE A 123 -2.20 -3.52 -0.32
C ILE A 123 -2.32 -3.90 -1.80
N ALA A 124 -2.25 -5.20 -2.13
CA ALA A 124 -2.36 -5.69 -3.50
C ALA A 124 -3.68 -5.28 -4.17
N CYS A 125 -4.80 -5.39 -3.43
CA CYS A 125 -6.11 -4.91 -3.86
C CYS A 125 -6.10 -3.43 -4.23
N GLY A 126 -5.56 -2.55 -3.37
CA GLY A 126 -5.43 -1.13 -3.69
C GLY A 126 -4.47 -0.87 -4.85
N PHE A 127 -3.34 -1.56 -4.88
CA PHE A 127 -2.27 -1.35 -5.85
C PHE A 127 -2.70 -1.74 -7.27
N VAL A 128 -3.40 -2.86 -7.46
CA VAL A 128 -3.96 -3.24 -8.78
C VAL A 128 -5.11 -2.36 -9.23
N TRP A 129 -5.86 -1.77 -8.29
CA TRP A 129 -7.00 -0.91 -8.61
C TRP A 129 -6.56 0.50 -9.05
N PHE A 130 -5.57 1.09 -8.39
CA PHE A 130 -5.18 2.48 -8.63
C PHE A 130 -3.89 2.66 -9.46
N ASN A 131 -2.93 1.74 -9.37
CA ASN A 131 -1.63 1.94 -10.04
C ASN A 131 -1.71 1.61 -11.53
N ASN A 132 -1.23 2.53 -12.38
CA ASN A 132 -1.15 2.37 -13.84
C ASN A 132 0.29 2.30 -14.39
N THR A 133 1.30 2.30 -13.52
CA THR A 133 2.73 2.16 -13.87
C THR A 133 3.17 0.70 -13.74
N ALA A 134 2.92 0.08 -12.58
CA ALA A 134 3.20 -1.34 -12.33
C ALA A 134 2.11 -2.27 -12.92
N TYR A 135 0.89 -1.76 -13.12
CA TYR A 135 -0.17 -2.41 -13.89
C TYR A 135 -0.55 -1.52 -15.08
N PRO A 136 0.19 -1.57 -16.21
CA PRO A 136 -0.09 -0.73 -17.37
C PRO A 136 -1.51 -0.93 -17.88
N SER A 137 -2.17 0.17 -18.27
CA SER A 137 -3.58 0.13 -18.68
C SER A 137 -3.77 -0.52 -20.05
N GLU A 138 -2.68 -0.69 -20.80
CA GLU A 138 -2.55 -1.48 -22.02
C GLU A 138 -2.73 -2.99 -21.78
N PHE A 139 -2.43 -3.49 -20.57
CA PHE A 139 -2.57 -4.92 -20.21
C PHE A 139 -3.75 -5.17 -19.26
N TYR A 140 -4.02 -4.24 -18.34
CA TYR A 140 -5.00 -4.41 -17.26
C TYR A 140 -6.27 -3.57 -17.43
N GLY A 141 -6.33 -2.69 -18.42
CA GLY A 141 -7.44 -1.77 -18.64
C GLY A 141 -7.42 -0.52 -17.75
N PRO A 142 -8.43 0.37 -17.89
CA PRO A 142 -8.48 1.71 -17.31
C PRO A 142 -9.06 1.77 -15.89
N THR A 143 -9.00 2.96 -15.27
CA THR A 143 -9.43 3.22 -13.89
C THR A 143 -10.41 4.41 -13.72
N GLY A 144 -10.71 5.19 -14.75
CA GLY A 144 -11.66 6.32 -14.68
C GLY A 144 -11.74 7.19 -15.94
N LEU A 145 -12.74 8.09 -16.03
CA LEU A 145 -13.08 8.93 -17.20
C LEU A 145 -13.64 10.29 -16.79
N GLY A 146 -13.37 11.37 -17.55
CA GLY A 146 -13.78 12.75 -17.23
C GLY A 146 -14.91 13.36 -18.10
N LYS A 147 -15.63 14.40 -17.63
CA LYS A 147 -16.62 15.16 -18.41
C LYS A 147 -16.59 16.69 -18.18
N TYR A 148 -16.43 17.48 -19.25
CA TYR A 148 -16.33 18.95 -19.23
C TYR A 148 -15.35 19.47 -18.17
N LEU A 149 -15.54 20.63 -17.54
CA LEU A 149 -14.54 21.23 -16.65
C LEU A 149 -15.16 21.88 -15.40
N MET A 150 -14.46 21.81 -14.27
CA MET A 150 -14.71 22.60 -13.06
C MET A 150 -13.40 22.80 -12.27
N ARG A 151 -13.45 23.40 -11.07
CA ARG A 151 -12.26 23.56 -10.18
C ARG A 151 -12.21 22.51 -9.08
N SER A 152 -11.00 22.13 -8.67
CA SER A 152 -10.73 21.36 -7.45
C SER A 152 -10.94 22.21 -6.19
N PRO A 153 -11.03 21.59 -4.99
CA PRO A 153 -10.96 22.30 -3.71
C PRO A 153 -9.69 23.15 -3.54
N THR A 154 -8.61 22.83 -4.27
CA THR A 154 -7.33 23.56 -4.30
C THR A 154 -7.21 24.55 -5.48
N GLY A 155 -8.23 24.66 -6.34
CA GLY A 155 -8.30 25.60 -7.44
C GLY A 155 -7.82 25.12 -8.81
N GLU A 156 -7.29 23.90 -8.93
CA GLU A 156 -6.87 23.29 -10.21
C GLU A 156 -8.05 23.08 -11.16
N VAL A 157 -7.82 23.20 -12.47
CA VAL A 157 -8.81 22.89 -13.50
C VAL A 157 -8.85 21.37 -13.73
N LEU A 158 -10.00 20.75 -13.49
CA LEU A 158 -10.22 19.31 -13.59
C LEU A 158 -11.51 18.98 -14.35
N PHE A 159 -11.73 17.70 -14.65
CA PHE A 159 -12.97 17.23 -15.26
C PHE A 159 -14.14 17.27 -14.27
N GLY A 160 -15.32 17.75 -14.70
CA GLY A 160 -16.52 17.90 -13.88
C GLY A 160 -17.52 16.74 -13.94
N GLY A 161 -18.62 16.89 -13.20
CA GLY A 161 -19.59 15.81 -12.97
C GLY A 161 -19.09 14.80 -11.92
N GLU A 162 -19.64 13.59 -11.90
CA GLU A 162 -19.29 12.55 -10.90
C GLU A 162 -17.81 12.16 -10.87
N THR A 163 -17.07 12.43 -11.94
CA THR A 163 -15.64 12.17 -12.05
C THR A 163 -14.76 13.12 -11.24
N MET A 164 -15.33 14.15 -10.61
CA MET A 164 -14.58 15.07 -9.74
C MET A 164 -13.74 14.35 -8.67
N ARG A 165 -14.20 13.18 -8.22
CA ARG A 165 -13.51 12.28 -7.28
C ARG A 165 -12.25 11.59 -7.83
N PHE A 166 -11.98 11.70 -9.14
CA PHE A 166 -10.86 11.07 -9.84
C PHE A 166 -9.90 12.09 -10.46
N TRP A 167 -9.89 13.33 -9.96
CA TRP A 167 -9.03 14.42 -10.46
C TRP A 167 -7.53 14.17 -10.29
N ASP A 168 -7.16 13.37 -9.30
CA ASP A 168 -5.82 12.84 -9.04
C ASP A 168 -5.32 11.88 -10.15
N LEU A 169 -6.17 11.49 -11.12
CA LEU A 169 -5.78 10.64 -12.24
C LEU A 169 -4.65 11.29 -13.07
N ARG A 170 -3.50 10.63 -13.08
CA ARG A 170 -2.36 10.92 -13.96
C ARG A 170 -2.24 9.79 -14.98
N ALA A 171 -2.22 10.11 -16.28
CA ALA A 171 -2.21 9.11 -17.34
C ALA A 171 -1.47 9.61 -18.59
N PRO A 172 -0.63 8.79 -19.27
CA PRO A 172 0.18 9.25 -20.40
C PRO A 172 -0.60 9.90 -21.56
N TRP A 173 -1.85 9.50 -21.77
CA TRP A 173 -2.73 10.08 -22.79
C TRP A 173 -3.37 11.41 -22.36
N LEU A 174 -3.35 11.75 -21.08
CA LEU A 174 -3.94 12.97 -20.51
C LEU A 174 -2.89 14.02 -20.12
N GLU A 175 -1.72 13.61 -19.63
CA GLU A 175 -0.65 14.53 -19.19
C GLU A 175 -0.26 15.62 -20.22
N PRO A 176 -0.21 15.38 -21.54
CA PRO A 176 0.10 16.43 -22.52
C PRO A 176 -0.87 17.62 -22.47
N LEU A 177 -2.11 17.40 -22.01
CA LEU A 177 -3.17 18.41 -21.89
C LEU A 177 -3.16 19.13 -20.53
N ARG A 178 -2.31 18.71 -19.58
CA ARG A 178 -2.15 19.32 -18.26
C ARG A 178 -1.05 20.40 -18.32
N GLY A 179 -1.31 21.53 -17.67
CA GLY A 179 -0.37 22.62 -17.39
C GLY A 179 -0.21 22.84 -15.88
N PRO A 180 0.43 23.95 -15.45
CA PRO A 180 0.71 24.21 -14.03
C PRO A 180 -0.54 24.29 -13.13
N ASN A 181 -1.69 24.66 -13.69
CA ASN A 181 -2.95 24.87 -12.95
C ASN A 181 -4.02 23.79 -13.25
N GLY A 182 -3.59 22.56 -13.60
CA GLY A 182 -4.50 21.50 -14.07
C GLY A 182 -4.67 21.52 -15.60
N LEU A 183 -5.85 21.17 -16.11
CA LEU A 183 -6.13 21.07 -17.55
C LEU A 183 -6.07 22.44 -18.25
N ASP A 184 -5.27 22.52 -19.32
CA ASP A 184 -4.99 23.75 -20.07
C ASP A 184 -6.02 23.94 -21.21
N LEU A 185 -6.86 24.97 -21.10
CA LEU A 185 -7.89 25.30 -22.11
C LEU A 185 -7.30 25.56 -23.51
N SER A 186 -6.07 26.04 -23.62
CA SER A 186 -5.44 26.29 -24.92
C SER A 186 -5.08 24.98 -25.62
N ARG A 187 -4.58 24.00 -24.85
CA ARG A 187 -4.26 22.65 -25.32
C ARG A 187 -5.50 21.83 -25.57
N LEU A 188 -6.55 21.95 -24.76
CA LEU A 188 -7.84 21.30 -25.02
C LEU A 188 -8.47 21.78 -26.34
N LYS A 189 -8.27 23.04 -26.74
CA LYS A 189 -8.83 23.59 -27.99
C LYS A 189 -8.03 23.25 -29.26
N LYS A 190 -6.73 22.92 -29.16
CA LYS A 190 -5.83 22.82 -30.33
C LYS A 190 -4.81 21.68 -30.29
N GLY A 191 -4.60 21.05 -29.14
CA GLY A 191 -3.52 20.09 -28.89
C GLY A 191 -3.96 18.62 -28.82
N ILE A 192 -5.28 18.34 -28.83
CA ILE A 192 -5.81 16.98 -28.81
C ILE A 192 -5.36 16.23 -30.08
N GLN A 193 -4.75 15.07 -29.88
CA GLN A 193 -4.28 14.20 -30.96
C GLN A 193 -5.24 13.02 -31.19
N PRO A 194 -5.44 12.54 -32.44
CA PRO A 194 -6.33 11.41 -32.72
C PRO A 194 -5.99 10.11 -31.98
N TRP A 195 -4.75 9.91 -31.54
CA TRP A 195 -4.37 8.76 -30.72
C TRP A 195 -4.85 8.90 -29.26
N GLN A 196 -4.91 10.12 -28.71
CA GLN A 196 -5.49 10.37 -27.39
C GLN A 196 -6.99 10.13 -27.41
N GLU A 197 -7.67 10.58 -28.48
CA GLU A 197 -9.10 10.33 -28.70
C GLU A 197 -9.40 8.83 -28.74
N ARG A 198 -8.72 8.06 -29.61
CA ARG A 198 -8.88 6.61 -29.69
C ARG A 198 -8.62 5.93 -28.34
N ARG A 199 -7.55 6.30 -27.63
CA ARG A 199 -7.22 5.74 -26.33
C ARG A 199 -8.26 6.06 -25.25
N SER A 200 -8.80 7.29 -25.25
CA SER A 200 -9.86 7.69 -24.34
C SER A 200 -11.20 6.99 -24.63
N ALA A 201 -11.51 6.75 -25.90
CA ALA A 201 -12.71 6.00 -26.31
C ALA A 201 -12.60 4.50 -25.97
N GLU A 202 -11.44 3.88 -26.24
CA GLU A 202 -11.12 2.51 -25.83
C GLU A 202 -11.26 2.34 -24.31
N TYR A 203 -10.69 3.25 -23.53
CA TYR A 203 -10.81 3.23 -22.07
C TYR A 203 -12.23 3.58 -21.58
N MET A 204 -13.02 4.29 -22.37
CA MET A 204 -14.43 4.53 -22.05
C MET A 204 -15.28 3.28 -22.24
N THR A 205 -15.06 2.52 -23.32
CA THR A 205 -15.83 1.31 -23.63
C THR A 205 -15.37 0.08 -22.84
N HIS A 206 -14.17 0.10 -22.27
CA HIS A 206 -13.61 -0.96 -21.43
C HIS A 206 -13.47 -0.53 -19.95
N ALA A 207 -14.42 0.26 -19.45
CA ALA A 207 -14.51 0.57 -18.02
C ALA A 207 -14.62 -0.74 -17.20
N PRO A 208 -14.04 -0.83 -15.97
CA PRO A 208 -13.92 -2.07 -15.20
C PRO A 208 -15.24 -2.51 -14.52
N LEU A 209 -16.31 -2.61 -15.31
CA LEU A 209 -17.69 -2.90 -14.92
C LEU A 209 -18.21 -4.12 -15.69
N GLY A 210 -18.82 -5.05 -14.98
CA GLY A 210 -19.46 -6.23 -15.57
C GLY A 210 -20.05 -7.16 -14.50
N SER A 211 -20.85 -8.12 -14.93
CA SER A 211 -21.51 -9.11 -14.07
C SER A 211 -20.62 -10.32 -13.77
N PHE A 212 -21.04 -11.14 -12.79
CA PHE A 212 -20.33 -12.37 -12.41
C PHE A 212 -20.31 -13.43 -13.53
N ASN A 213 -21.32 -13.47 -14.41
CA ASN A 213 -21.35 -14.31 -15.62
C ASN A 213 -20.70 -13.63 -16.84
N SER A 214 -19.81 -12.67 -16.60
CA SER A 214 -18.98 -11.94 -17.57
C SER A 214 -19.72 -11.08 -18.59
N VAL A 215 -20.92 -10.56 -18.29
CA VAL A 215 -21.58 -9.56 -19.13
C VAL A 215 -20.99 -8.19 -18.82
N GLY A 216 -20.27 -7.61 -19.77
CA GLY A 216 -19.61 -6.32 -19.62
C GLY A 216 -20.58 -5.15 -19.75
N GLY A 217 -20.37 -4.10 -18.95
CA GLY A 217 -21.21 -2.90 -18.92
C GLY A 217 -21.84 -2.64 -17.55
N VAL A 218 -22.94 -1.90 -17.53
CA VAL A 218 -23.68 -1.58 -16.31
C VAL A 218 -24.57 -2.74 -15.85
N ALA A 219 -25.04 -2.73 -14.60
CA ALA A 219 -25.87 -3.81 -14.05
C ALA A 219 -27.23 -4.03 -14.76
N THR A 220 -27.66 -3.08 -15.59
CA THR A 220 -28.87 -3.16 -16.44
C THR A 220 -28.56 -3.41 -17.91
N GLU A 221 -27.31 -3.72 -18.26
CA GLU A 221 -26.90 -3.99 -19.64
C GLU A 221 -27.44 -5.33 -20.13
N ILE A 222 -27.75 -5.43 -21.43
CA ILE A 222 -28.18 -6.68 -22.05
C ILE A 222 -26.99 -7.63 -22.26
N ASN A 223 -27.26 -8.94 -22.38
CA ASN A 223 -26.25 -9.96 -22.67
C ASN A 223 -25.67 -9.80 -24.10
N ALA A 224 -24.73 -8.88 -24.28
CA ALA A 224 -24.13 -8.54 -25.58
C ALA A 224 -22.59 -8.68 -25.61
N VAL A 225 -21.89 -8.20 -24.58
CA VAL A 225 -20.42 -8.18 -24.52
C VAL A 225 -19.91 -9.12 -23.43
N ASN A 226 -19.02 -10.04 -23.78
CA ASN A 226 -18.33 -10.90 -22.80
C ASN A 226 -17.06 -10.19 -22.30
N TYR A 227 -17.15 -9.47 -21.19
CA TYR A 227 -16.04 -8.69 -20.63
C TYR A 227 -16.18 -8.46 -19.12
N VAL A 228 -15.08 -8.68 -18.39
CA VAL A 228 -14.84 -8.15 -17.04
C VAL A 228 -13.35 -7.79 -16.95
N SER A 229 -13.02 -6.61 -16.42
CA SER A 229 -11.62 -6.19 -16.31
C SER A 229 -10.80 -7.14 -15.41
N PRO A 230 -9.55 -7.47 -15.80
CA PRO A 230 -8.61 -8.14 -14.91
C PRO A 230 -8.40 -7.40 -13.59
N ARG A 231 -8.51 -6.07 -13.54
CA ARG A 231 -8.45 -5.30 -12.27
C ARG A 231 -9.57 -5.68 -11.32
N SER A 232 -10.80 -5.87 -11.83
CA SER A 232 -11.95 -6.26 -11.01
C SER A 232 -11.77 -7.66 -10.43
N TRP A 233 -11.32 -8.62 -11.24
CA TRP A 233 -11.00 -9.98 -10.76
C TRP A 233 -9.85 -9.99 -9.74
N LEU A 234 -8.75 -9.27 -10.01
CA LEU A 234 -7.60 -9.23 -9.12
C LEU A 234 -7.92 -8.50 -7.80
N ALA A 235 -8.57 -7.33 -7.84
CA ALA A 235 -8.92 -6.60 -6.65
C ALA A 235 -9.90 -7.38 -5.75
N THR A 236 -10.99 -7.93 -6.32
CA THR A 236 -11.98 -8.68 -5.54
C THR A 236 -11.40 -9.96 -4.93
N SER A 237 -10.61 -10.73 -5.68
CA SER A 237 -9.95 -11.93 -5.15
C SER A 237 -8.96 -11.62 -4.03
N HIS A 238 -8.10 -10.61 -4.20
CA HIS A 238 -7.12 -10.22 -3.16
C HIS A 238 -7.81 -9.62 -1.92
N PHE A 239 -8.91 -8.89 -2.08
CA PHE A 239 -9.71 -8.41 -0.94
C PHE A 239 -10.31 -9.56 -0.13
N VAL A 240 -10.95 -10.54 -0.82
CA VAL A 240 -11.57 -11.71 -0.17
C VAL A 240 -10.51 -12.57 0.54
N LEU A 241 -9.37 -12.82 -0.11
CA LEU A 241 -8.24 -13.53 0.50
C LEU A 241 -7.68 -12.76 1.71
N GLY A 242 -7.44 -11.45 1.57
CA GLY A 242 -6.95 -10.59 2.65
C GLY A 242 -7.89 -10.58 3.87
N PHE A 243 -9.20 -10.56 3.64
CA PHE A 243 -10.21 -10.66 4.69
C PHE A 243 -10.19 -12.02 5.40
N PHE A 244 -10.21 -13.15 4.68
CA PHE A 244 -10.19 -14.46 5.34
C PHE A 244 -8.86 -14.76 6.05
N LEU A 245 -7.74 -14.24 5.54
CA LEU A 245 -6.45 -14.26 6.24
C LEU A 245 -6.47 -13.41 7.53
N PHE A 246 -7.20 -12.29 7.56
CA PHE A 246 -7.41 -11.51 8.78
C PHE A 246 -8.22 -12.29 9.82
N VAL A 247 -9.30 -12.93 9.40
CA VAL A 247 -10.12 -13.80 10.28
C VAL A 247 -9.26 -14.96 10.83
N GLY A 248 -8.44 -15.58 9.98
CA GLY A 248 -7.48 -16.61 10.39
C GLY A 248 -6.42 -16.08 11.38
N HIS A 249 -5.93 -14.86 11.19
CA HIS A 249 -5.02 -14.19 12.13
C HIS A 249 -5.69 -14.04 13.51
N LEU A 250 -6.90 -13.47 13.58
CA LEU A 250 -7.61 -13.27 14.85
C LEU A 250 -7.87 -14.60 15.57
N TRP A 251 -8.31 -15.62 14.82
CA TRP A 251 -8.57 -16.97 15.33
C TRP A 251 -7.31 -17.60 15.93
N HIS A 252 -6.22 -17.70 15.16
CA HIS A 252 -5.00 -18.36 15.61
C HIS A 252 -4.24 -17.55 16.67
N ALA A 253 -4.27 -16.20 16.62
CA ALA A 253 -3.64 -15.37 17.64
C ALA A 253 -4.36 -15.50 18.99
N GLY A 254 -5.70 -15.49 18.98
CA GLY A 254 -6.52 -15.73 20.17
C GLY A 254 -6.28 -17.13 20.75
N ARG A 255 -6.36 -18.17 19.91
CA ARG A 255 -6.16 -19.56 20.34
C ARG A 255 -4.74 -19.81 20.84
N ALA A 256 -3.71 -19.30 20.17
CA ALA A 256 -2.32 -19.45 20.61
C ALA A 256 -2.07 -18.79 21.98
N ARG A 257 -2.72 -17.65 22.26
CA ARG A 257 -2.64 -16.99 23.57
C ARG A 257 -3.39 -17.78 24.66
N ALA A 258 -4.59 -18.27 24.37
CA ALA A 258 -5.34 -19.12 25.30
C ALA A 258 -4.60 -20.42 25.64
N ALA A 259 -4.00 -21.06 24.62
CA ALA A 259 -3.22 -22.29 24.78
C ALA A 259 -1.91 -22.07 25.54
N ALA A 260 -1.22 -20.95 25.30
CA ALA A 260 -0.02 -20.57 26.06
C ALA A 260 -0.33 -20.24 27.54
N ALA A 261 -1.58 -19.90 27.86
CA ALA A 261 -2.06 -19.67 29.22
C ALA A 261 -2.83 -20.88 29.83
N GLY A 262 -3.04 -21.95 29.07
CA GLY A 262 -3.58 -23.23 29.55
C GLY A 262 -5.10 -23.32 29.71
N PHE A 263 -5.89 -22.42 29.10
CA PHE A 263 -7.36 -22.39 29.21
C PHE A 263 -8.09 -22.54 27.86
N GLU A 264 -7.42 -23.01 26.81
CA GLU A 264 -8.00 -23.14 25.46
C GLU A 264 -9.12 -24.20 25.35
N LYS A 265 -9.23 -25.09 26.34
CA LYS A 265 -10.22 -26.19 26.39
C LYS A 265 -11.46 -25.87 27.23
N GLY A 266 -11.50 -24.70 27.86
CA GLY A 266 -12.59 -24.28 28.76
C GLY A 266 -12.09 -23.73 30.09
N ILE A 267 -13.04 -23.32 30.92
CA ILE A 267 -12.81 -22.80 32.27
C ILE A 267 -12.72 -23.98 33.25
N ASP A 268 -11.72 -23.94 34.14
CA ASP A 268 -11.64 -24.87 35.27
C ASP A 268 -12.80 -24.61 36.24
N ARG A 269 -13.58 -25.65 36.55
CA ARG A 269 -14.79 -25.54 37.39
C ARG A 269 -14.45 -25.35 38.86
N ASP A 270 -13.24 -25.73 39.28
CA ASP A 270 -12.77 -25.57 40.65
C ASP A 270 -12.01 -24.24 40.86
N LEU A 271 -11.61 -23.57 39.77
CA LEU A 271 -10.79 -22.36 39.76
C LEU A 271 -11.32 -21.28 38.78
N GLU A 272 -12.63 -21.03 38.76
CA GLU A 272 -13.24 -20.00 37.90
C GLU A 272 -12.76 -18.59 38.29
N PRO A 273 -12.00 -17.86 37.42
CA PRO A 273 -11.36 -16.61 37.83
C PRO A 273 -12.34 -15.50 38.22
N VAL A 274 -13.51 -15.46 37.59
CA VAL A 274 -14.54 -14.43 37.84
C VAL A 274 -15.06 -14.51 39.28
N LEU A 275 -15.14 -15.70 39.87
CA LEU A 275 -15.61 -15.88 41.26
C LEU A 275 -14.62 -15.32 42.30
N SER A 276 -13.36 -15.09 41.92
CA SER A 276 -12.35 -14.46 42.77
C SER A 276 -12.31 -12.93 42.68
N MET A 277 -13.05 -12.34 41.74
CA MET A 277 -13.08 -10.90 41.52
C MET A 277 -14.15 -10.23 42.40
N THR A 278 -13.91 -8.97 42.78
CA THR A 278 -14.92 -8.16 43.47
C THR A 278 -16.13 -7.93 42.55
N PRO A 279 -17.38 -8.04 43.06
CA PRO A 279 -18.56 -7.63 42.32
C PRO A 279 -18.45 -6.19 41.80
N LEU A 280 -19.10 -5.91 40.66
CA LEU A 280 -19.10 -4.58 40.03
C LEU A 280 -20.11 -3.61 40.66
N SER A 281 -20.89 -4.05 41.64
CA SER A 281 -22.01 -3.34 42.30
C SER A 281 -22.06 -3.64 43.79
#